data_AF-A0A419T163-F1
#
_entry.id   AF-A0A419T163-F1
#
_cell.length_a   1.000
_cell.length_b   1.000
_cell.length_c   1.000
_cell.angle_alpha   90.00
_cell.angle_beta   90.00
_cell.angle_gamma   90.00
#
_symmetry.space_group_name_H-M   'P 1'
#
loop_
_entity.id
_entity.type
_entity.pdbx_description
1 polymer ?
#
loop_
_entity_poly.entity_id
_entity_poly.type
_entity_poly.pdbx_seq_one_letter_code
_entity_poly.pdbx_strand_id
1 'polypeptide(L)'
;MAFTGYKNETLLAEIEKYTKYQYNGISLDVPYHLGGKNTVEQITSYIDNNYNGDDTSSSQLQSFMDNNTSGCGVDCSGFVYITLDNATSGDFSNVIGESRYYTNVEDMIEHSTEVTDIKDIRPNDLIFFTGHVAVIYEVEYAKNPDTGLYEPWRINYAHSSRGGVGGPHKGYIILTDMNDLSNCEWRDSSSSYQDYLADIFTHVGRW
;
A
#
# COMPACT_ATOMS: atom_id res chain seq x y z
N MET A 1 -10.77 27.01 11.04
CA MET A 1 -10.79 25.56 10.73
C MET A 1 -9.44 25.24 10.13
N ALA A 2 -8.60 24.44 10.80
CA ALA A 2 -7.32 24.05 10.25
C ALA A 2 -7.60 23.02 9.14
N PHE A 3 -7.20 23.34 7.91
CA PHE A 3 -7.23 22.40 6.80
C PHE A 3 -6.09 21.40 7.02
N THR A 4 -6.40 20.15 7.39
CA THR A 4 -5.39 19.18 7.86
C THR A 4 -4.93 18.18 6.79
N GLY A 5 -5.56 18.16 5.62
CA GLY A 5 -5.13 17.34 4.47
C GLY A 5 -6.28 16.72 3.69
N TYR A 6 -5.93 16.00 2.61
CA TYR A 6 -6.85 15.17 1.84
C TYR A 6 -6.59 13.70 2.15
N LYS A 7 -7.63 12.98 2.57
CA LYS A 7 -7.59 11.55 2.90
C LYS A 7 -8.70 10.84 2.16
N ASN A 8 -8.39 9.70 1.54
CA ASN A 8 -9.42 8.80 1.05
C ASN A 8 -9.75 7.75 2.13
N GLU A 9 -10.83 7.98 2.87
CA GLU A 9 -11.28 7.11 3.97
C GLU A 9 -11.65 5.71 3.48
N THR A 10 -12.21 5.60 2.27
CA THR A 10 -12.58 4.30 1.68
C THR A 10 -11.34 3.49 1.35
N LEU A 11 -10.33 4.11 0.72
CA LEU A 11 -9.05 3.46 0.44
C LEU A 11 -8.33 3.07 1.73
N LEU A 12 -8.29 3.97 2.72
CA LEU A 12 -7.70 3.66 4.02
C LEU A 12 -8.40 2.47 4.67
N ALA A 13 -9.72 2.40 4.63
CA ALA A 13 -10.47 1.26 5.17
C ALA A 13 -10.10 -0.06 4.48
N GLU A 14 -9.95 -0.08 3.14
CA GLU A 14 -9.51 -1.27 2.41
C GLU A 14 -8.07 -1.68 2.74
N ILE A 15 -7.15 -0.71 2.85
CA ILE A 15 -5.76 -0.93 3.30
C ILE A 15 -5.73 -1.55 4.72
N GLU A 16 -6.59 -1.08 5.62
CA GLU A 16 -6.62 -1.55 7.01
C GLU A 16 -7.15 -2.98 7.16
N LYS A 17 -7.93 -3.49 6.21
CA LYS A 17 -8.31 -4.92 6.21
C LYS A 17 -7.10 -5.85 6.14
N TYR A 18 -6.01 -5.42 5.50
CA TYR A 18 -4.76 -6.20 5.41
C TYR A 18 -3.76 -5.81 6.49
N THR A 19 -3.51 -4.51 6.67
CA THR A 19 -2.48 -4.01 7.61
C THR A 19 -2.88 -4.13 9.08
N LYS A 20 -4.16 -4.40 9.35
CA LYS A 20 -4.70 -4.72 10.68
C LYS A 20 -5.55 -5.99 10.61
N TYR A 21 -5.14 -6.95 9.79
CA TYR A 21 -5.89 -8.19 9.58
C TYR A 21 -6.16 -8.89 10.91
N GLN A 22 -7.40 -9.39 11.05
CA GLN A 22 -7.85 -10.12 12.22
C GLN A 22 -8.53 -11.42 11.81
N TYR A 23 -8.19 -12.49 12.50
CA TYR A 23 -8.86 -13.79 12.39
C TYR A 23 -9.35 -14.19 13.79
N ASN A 24 -10.65 -14.38 13.95
CA ASN A 24 -11.28 -14.72 15.24
C ASN A 24 -10.85 -13.81 16.42
N GLY A 25 -10.64 -12.52 16.16
CA GLY A 25 -10.22 -11.53 17.15
C GLY A 25 -8.71 -11.50 17.45
N ILE A 26 -7.91 -12.30 16.73
CA ILE A 26 -6.46 -12.32 16.82
C ILE A 26 -5.87 -11.48 15.69
N SER A 27 -5.03 -10.50 16.04
CA SER A 27 -4.25 -9.74 15.06
C SER A 27 -3.14 -10.61 14.46
N LEU A 28 -3.09 -10.66 13.14
CA LEU A 28 -2.13 -11.42 12.36
C LEU A 28 -1.57 -10.55 11.23
N ASP A 29 -0.34 -10.82 10.82
CA ASP A 29 0.30 -10.17 9.69
C ASP A 29 0.02 -11.00 8.43
N VAL A 30 -0.55 -10.35 7.40
CA VAL A 30 -0.73 -10.98 6.08
C VAL A 30 0.64 -11.12 5.42
N PRO A 31 1.10 -12.32 5.03
CA PRO A 31 2.43 -12.50 4.47
C PRO A 31 2.54 -11.96 3.04
N TYR A 32 3.76 -11.66 2.61
CA TYR A 32 4.05 -11.42 1.20
C TYR A 32 4.12 -12.73 0.41
N HIS A 33 3.52 -12.75 -0.78
CA HIS A 33 3.68 -13.82 -1.75
C HIS A 33 3.80 -13.24 -3.16
N LEU A 34 4.94 -13.43 -3.82
CA LEU A 34 5.14 -12.97 -5.21
C LEU A 34 4.11 -13.62 -6.14
N GLY A 35 3.34 -12.82 -6.87
CA GLY A 35 2.19 -13.28 -7.67
C GLY A 35 0.90 -13.44 -6.87
N GLY A 36 0.92 -13.20 -5.56
CA GLY A 36 -0.23 -13.33 -4.67
C GLY A 36 -1.27 -12.24 -4.88
N LYS A 37 -2.52 -12.65 -5.12
CA LYS A 37 -3.68 -11.77 -5.40
C LYS A 37 -4.86 -12.12 -4.49
N ASN A 38 -4.57 -12.61 -3.29
CA ASN A 38 -5.59 -13.08 -2.35
C ASN A 38 -6.31 -11.91 -1.69
N THR A 39 -7.64 -11.91 -1.71
CA THR A 39 -8.44 -11.00 -0.89
C THR A 39 -8.45 -11.43 0.56
N VAL A 40 -8.81 -10.54 1.48
CA VAL A 40 -8.95 -10.87 2.91
C VAL A 40 -9.94 -12.01 3.14
N GLU A 41 -11.04 -12.07 2.37
CA GLU A 41 -12.01 -13.16 2.42
C GLU A 41 -11.41 -14.49 1.93
N GLN A 42 -10.54 -14.45 0.92
CA GLN A 42 -9.84 -15.63 0.43
C GLN A 42 -8.81 -16.14 1.43
N ILE A 43 -8.09 -15.23 2.09
CA ILE A 43 -7.13 -15.55 3.17
C ILE A 43 -7.87 -16.23 4.32
N THR A 44 -8.95 -15.62 4.82
CA THR A 44 -9.78 -16.20 5.90
C THR A 44 -10.33 -17.56 5.50
N SER A 45 -10.89 -17.68 4.29
CA SER A 45 -11.40 -18.96 3.79
C SER A 45 -10.30 -20.02 3.67
N TYR A 46 -9.07 -19.63 3.33
CA TYR A 46 -7.95 -20.56 3.28
C TYR A 46 -7.58 -21.07 4.67
N ILE A 47 -7.54 -20.19 5.67
CA ILE A 47 -7.29 -20.57 7.07
C ILE A 47 -8.40 -21.53 7.55
N ASP A 48 -9.68 -21.16 7.38
CA ASP A 48 -10.83 -21.99 7.80
C ASP A 48 -10.78 -23.42 7.25
N ASN A 49 -10.31 -23.58 6.01
CA ASN A 49 -10.31 -24.87 5.33
C ASN A 49 -9.05 -25.72 5.55
N ASN A 50 -7.94 -25.11 6.01
CA ASN A 50 -6.63 -25.78 6.01
C ASN A 50 -5.93 -25.75 7.38
N TYR A 51 -6.27 -24.81 8.26
CA TYR A 51 -5.73 -24.77 9.61
C TYR A 51 -6.51 -25.72 10.52
N ASN A 52 -5.82 -26.76 11.01
CA ASN A 52 -6.39 -27.76 11.92
C ASN A 52 -5.86 -27.60 13.36
N GLY A 53 -5.29 -26.43 13.66
CA GLY A 53 -4.70 -26.12 14.97
C GLY A 53 -5.71 -25.49 15.94
N ASP A 54 -5.20 -24.99 17.06
CA ASP A 54 -5.99 -24.20 18.01
C ASP A 54 -6.07 -22.74 17.50
N ASP A 55 -7.30 -22.26 17.30
CA ASP A 55 -7.60 -20.90 16.82
C ASP A 55 -7.37 -19.81 17.88
N THR A 56 -6.86 -20.15 19.07
CA THR A 56 -6.58 -19.18 20.14
C THR A 56 -5.11 -18.73 20.21
N SER A 57 -4.22 -19.34 19.44
CA SER A 57 -2.77 -19.12 19.51
C SER A 57 -2.25 -18.29 18.34
N SER A 58 -1.97 -17.01 18.60
CA SER A 58 -1.49 -16.07 17.57
C SER A 58 -0.21 -16.53 16.87
N SER A 59 0.73 -17.13 17.61
CA SER A 59 2.00 -17.59 17.04
C SER A 59 1.85 -18.82 16.15
N GLN A 60 0.91 -19.73 16.46
CA GLN A 60 0.64 -20.90 15.63
C GLN A 60 -0.10 -20.53 14.35
N LEU A 61 -1.09 -19.65 14.45
CA LEU A 61 -1.80 -19.09 13.29
C LEU A 61 -0.86 -18.30 12.39
N GLN A 62 -0.02 -17.42 12.96
CA GLN A 62 0.98 -16.68 12.17
C GLN A 62 1.95 -17.64 11.48
N SER A 63 2.49 -18.62 12.22
CA SER A 63 3.38 -19.64 11.64
C SER A 63 2.69 -20.44 10.52
N PHE A 64 1.39 -20.72 10.63
CA PHE A 64 0.64 -21.35 9.56
C PHE A 64 0.56 -20.44 8.33
N MET A 65 0.20 -19.16 8.49
CA MET A 65 0.13 -18.20 7.38
C MET A 65 1.48 -18.03 6.69
N ASP A 66 2.56 -17.88 7.46
CA ASP A 66 3.92 -17.72 6.94
C ASP A 66 4.41 -18.95 6.15
N ASN A 67 3.96 -20.15 6.52
CA ASN A 67 4.28 -21.38 5.80
C ASN A 67 3.34 -21.66 4.60
N ASN A 68 2.26 -20.89 4.45
CA ASN A 68 1.23 -21.07 3.43
C ASN A 68 1.00 -19.78 2.62
N THR A 69 2.07 -19.06 2.29
CA THR A 69 1.98 -17.74 1.65
C THR A 69 1.22 -17.75 0.32
N SER A 70 1.17 -18.86 -0.42
CA SER A 70 0.37 -18.94 -1.65
C SER A 70 -1.14 -18.81 -1.40
N GLY A 71 -1.64 -19.29 -0.26
CA GLY A 71 -3.04 -19.19 0.15
C GLY A 71 -3.34 -17.99 1.04
N CYS A 72 -2.34 -17.48 1.75
CA CYS A 72 -2.52 -16.42 2.74
C CYS A 72 -1.91 -15.07 2.33
N GLY A 73 -1.11 -15.01 1.27
CA GLY A 73 -0.27 -13.86 0.98
C GLY A 73 -0.70 -13.04 -0.22
N VAL A 74 -0.16 -11.82 -0.27
CA VAL A 74 -0.42 -10.84 -1.33
C VAL A 74 0.87 -10.10 -1.71
N ASP A 75 1.12 -9.88 -3.00
CA ASP A 75 2.26 -9.07 -3.46
C ASP A 75 1.89 -7.58 -3.55
N CYS A 76 2.85 -6.76 -4.00
CA CYS A 76 2.72 -5.32 -4.13
C CYS A 76 1.60 -4.90 -5.08
N SER A 77 1.61 -5.41 -6.32
CA SER A 77 0.59 -5.08 -7.32
C SER A 77 -0.77 -5.65 -6.95
N GLY A 78 -0.83 -6.83 -6.34
CA GLY A 78 -2.08 -7.42 -5.84
C GLY A 78 -2.72 -6.60 -4.74
N PHE A 79 -1.91 -6.16 -3.79
CA PHE A 79 -2.38 -5.34 -2.69
C PHE A 79 -2.90 -3.99 -3.18
N VAL A 80 -2.13 -3.29 -4.04
CA VAL A 80 -2.53 -2.02 -4.64
C VAL A 80 -3.79 -2.20 -5.48
N TYR A 81 -3.84 -3.19 -6.36
CA TYR A 81 -5.01 -3.45 -7.19
C TYR A 81 -6.24 -3.65 -6.34
N ILE A 82 -6.23 -4.61 -5.41
CA ILE A 82 -7.44 -5.00 -4.67
C ILE A 82 -7.95 -3.82 -3.82
N THR A 83 -7.05 -3.14 -3.11
CA THR A 83 -7.46 -2.05 -2.22
C THR A 83 -8.01 -0.86 -3.00
N LEU A 84 -7.37 -0.48 -4.12
CA LEU A 84 -7.80 0.64 -4.94
C LEU A 84 -9.06 0.33 -5.75
N ASP A 85 -9.15 -0.87 -6.33
CA ASP A 85 -10.33 -1.31 -7.09
C ASP A 85 -11.58 -1.41 -6.20
N ASN A 86 -11.44 -1.98 -4.99
CA ASN A 86 -12.53 -1.98 -4.01
C ASN A 86 -12.92 -0.56 -3.60
N ALA A 87 -11.92 0.30 -3.32
CA ALA A 87 -12.19 1.67 -2.88
C ALA A 87 -12.84 2.54 -3.95
N THR A 88 -12.65 2.19 -5.22
CA THR A 88 -13.18 2.89 -6.38
C THR A 88 -14.35 2.16 -7.03
N SER A 89 -14.87 1.11 -6.38
CA SER A 89 -16.00 0.32 -6.88
C SER A 89 -15.81 -0.24 -8.31
N GLY A 90 -14.58 -0.60 -8.67
CA GLY A 90 -14.25 -1.17 -9.97
C GLY A 90 -13.68 -0.18 -11.00
N ASP A 91 -13.62 1.13 -10.71
CA ASP A 91 -13.13 2.10 -11.70
C ASP A 91 -11.65 1.87 -12.03
N PHE A 92 -10.83 1.45 -11.06
CA PHE A 92 -9.42 1.14 -11.30
C PHE A 92 -9.23 -0.01 -12.29
N SER A 93 -9.94 -1.13 -12.09
CA SER A 93 -9.88 -2.27 -13.02
C SER A 93 -10.46 -1.94 -14.40
N ASN A 94 -11.46 -1.05 -14.48
CA ASN A 94 -11.98 -0.58 -15.76
C ASN A 94 -10.92 0.23 -16.55
N VAL A 95 -10.06 0.99 -15.88
CA VAL A 95 -8.98 1.74 -16.51
C VAL A 95 -7.86 0.82 -16.96
N ILE A 96 -7.42 -0.11 -16.11
CA ILE A 96 -6.35 -1.06 -16.46
C ILE A 96 -6.80 -2.05 -17.53
N GLY A 97 -8.10 -2.37 -17.60
CA GLY A 97 -8.66 -3.28 -18.59
C GLY A 97 -8.30 -4.75 -18.37
N GLU A 98 -7.63 -5.08 -17.26
CA GLU A 98 -7.22 -6.42 -16.90
C GLU A 98 -7.81 -6.88 -15.57
N SER A 99 -7.87 -8.19 -15.38
CA SER A 99 -8.18 -8.76 -14.06
C SER A 99 -6.95 -8.70 -13.16
N ARG A 100 -7.16 -8.50 -11.85
CA ARG A 100 -6.12 -8.56 -10.81
C ARG A 100 -5.15 -9.74 -10.91
N TYR A 101 -5.59 -10.86 -11.45
CA TYR A 101 -4.76 -12.08 -11.58
C TYR A 101 -3.67 -11.96 -12.63
N TYR A 102 -3.79 -10.99 -13.55
CA TYR A 102 -2.83 -10.74 -14.62
C TYR A 102 -2.05 -9.44 -14.41
N THR A 103 -2.65 -8.48 -13.69
CA THR A 103 -2.04 -7.17 -13.46
C THR A 103 -0.74 -7.25 -12.65
N ASN A 104 0.31 -6.70 -13.24
CA ASN A 104 1.63 -6.47 -12.66
C ASN A 104 1.90 -4.96 -12.47
N VAL A 105 3.14 -4.60 -12.12
CA VAL A 105 3.51 -3.18 -11.89
C VAL A 105 3.59 -2.43 -13.22
N GLU A 106 4.12 -3.09 -14.25
CA GLU A 106 4.26 -2.54 -15.60
C GLU A 106 2.90 -2.17 -16.22
N ASP A 107 1.87 -2.99 -16.04
CA ASP A 107 0.51 -2.70 -16.52
C ASP A 107 -0.06 -1.44 -15.84
N MET A 108 0.20 -1.27 -14.53
CA MET A 108 -0.21 -0.07 -13.79
C MET A 108 0.53 1.18 -14.27
N ILE A 109 1.81 1.05 -14.63
CA ILE A 109 2.60 2.15 -15.21
C ILE A 109 2.03 2.53 -16.59
N GLU A 110 1.74 1.57 -17.45
CA GLU A 110 1.21 1.82 -18.81
C GLU A 110 -0.13 2.58 -18.78
N HIS A 111 -0.96 2.32 -17.77
CA HIS A 111 -2.26 2.95 -17.60
C HIS A 111 -2.24 4.17 -16.67
N SER A 112 -1.06 4.64 -16.26
CA SER A 112 -0.91 5.84 -15.42
C SER A 112 -0.33 7.02 -16.20
N THR A 113 -0.78 8.22 -15.84
CA THR A 113 -0.17 9.49 -16.23
C THR A 113 0.75 9.98 -15.13
N GLU A 114 2.00 10.32 -15.45
CA GLU A 114 2.96 10.85 -14.48
C GLU A 114 2.47 12.16 -13.83
N VAL A 115 2.57 12.24 -12.50
CA VAL A 115 2.33 13.45 -11.71
C VAL A 115 3.65 14.20 -11.57
N THR A 116 3.80 15.29 -12.32
CA THR A 116 5.07 16.02 -12.45
C THR A 116 5.32 17.07 -11.36
N ASP A 117 4.29 17.47 -10.61
CA ASP A 117 4.41 18.44 -9.51
C ASP A 117 3.99 17.77 -8.19
N ILE A 118 4.85 17.84 -7.16
CA ILE A 118 4.58 17.30 -5.82
C ILE A 118 3.29 17.91 -5.23
N LYS A 119 2.95 19.15 -5.60
CA LYS A 119 1.72 19.83 -5.16
C LYS A 119 0.45 19.21 -5.73
N ASP A 120 0.55 18.50 -6.86
CA ASP A 120 -0.58 17.85 -7.51
C ASP A 120 -0.82 16.43 -6.99
N ILE A 121 0.09 15.89 -6.16
CA ILE A 121 -0.07 14.57 -5.55
C ILE A 121 -1.30 14.56 -4.64
N ARG A 122 -2.12 13.51 -4.81
CA ARG A 122 -3.36 13.33 -4.05
C ARG A 122 -3.58 11.86 -3.68
N PRO A 123 -4.51 11.57 -2.74
CA PRO A 123 -4.94 10.20 -2.49
C PRO A 123 -5.39 9.50 -3.78
N ASN A 124 -5.13 8.20 -3.86
CA ASN A 124 -5.31 7.29 -5.02
C ASN A 124 -4.20 7.34 -6.07
N ASP A 125 -3.30 8.33 -6.04
CA ASP A 125 -2.11 8.29 -6.89
C ASP A 125 -1.20 7.13 -6.44
N LEU A 126 -0.42 6.60 -7.39
CA LEU A 126 0.48 5.46 -7.21
C LEU A 126 1.92 5.95 -7.12
N ILE A 127 2.70 5.35 -6.23
CA ILE A 127 4.14 5.55 -6.17
C ILE A 127 4.78 4.33 -6.84
N PHE A 128 5.52 4.58 -7.92
CA PHE A 128 6.22 3.54 -8.65
C PHE A 128 7.69 3.48 -8.25
N PHE A 129 8.16 2.26 -8.04
CA PHE A 129 9.56 1.94 -7.80
C PHE A 129 10.02 0.91 -8.83
N THR A 130 11.31 0.67 -8.93
CA THR A 130 11.84 -0.40 -9.80
C THR A 130 11.27 -1.76 -9.39
N GLY A 131 10.30 -2.28 -10.16
CA GLY A 131 9.62 -3.56 -9.93
C GLY A 131 8.66 -3.60 -8.74
N HIS A 132 8.21 -2.44 -8.23
CA HIS A 132 7.38 -2.37 -7.03
C HIS A 132 6.43 -1.16 -7.06
N VAL A 133 5.35 -1.21 -6.29
CA VAL A 133 4.30 -0.17 -6.29
C VAL A 133 3.70 0.04 -4.90
N ALA A 134 3.33 1.29 -4.61
CA ALA A 134 2.55 1.68 -3.44
C ALA A 134 1.36 2.57 -3.85
N VAL A 135 0.37 2.68 -2.98
CA VAL A 135 -0.79 3.57 -3.17
C VAL A 135 -0.81 4.65 -2.09
N ILE A 136 -1.07 5.90 -2.49
CA ILE A 136 -1.19 7.05 -1.59
C ILE A 136 -2.61 7.10 -1.03
N TYR A 137 -2.77 7.13 0.29
CA TYR A 137 -4.09 7.19 0.94
C TYR A 137 -4.37 8.53 1.63
N GLU A 138 -3.35 9.32 1.92
CA GLU A 138 -3.48 10.62 2.58
C GLU A 138 -2.31 11.56 2.23
N VAL A 139 -2.62 12.83 2.00
CA VAL A 139 -1.64 13.91 1.84
C VAL A 139 -1.95 14.99 2.88
N GLU A 140 -1.00 15.24 3.78
CA GLU A 140 -1.13 16.21 4.86
C GLU A 140 -0.50 17.55 4.47
N TYR A 141 -1.15 18.64 4.87
CA TYR A 141 -0.77 20.00 4.50
C TYR A 141 -0.45 20.83 5.74
N ALA A 142 0.61 21.63 5.65
CA ALA A 142 1.04 22.54 6.70
C ALA A 142 1.15 23.95 6.13
N LYS A 143 0.89 24.95 6.97
CA LYS A 143 1.08 26.34 6.57
C LYS A 143 2.57 26.67 6.56
N ASN A 144 3.11 26.97 5.39
CA ASN A 144 4.47 27.46 5.24
C ASN A 144 4.57 28.84 5.93
N PRO A 145 5.49 29.02 6.90
CA PRO A 145 5.60 30.28 7.65
C PRO A 145 6.10 31.45 6.79
N ASP A 146 6.86 31.16 5.73
CA ASP A 146 7.49 32.18 4.88
C ASP A 146 6.53 32.68 3.79
N THR A 147 5.78 31.77 3.18
CA THR A 147 4.83 32.11 2.10
C THR A 147 3.41 32.32 2.61
N GLY A 148 3.08 31.80 3.79
CA GLY A 148 1.73 31.79 4.35
C GLY A 148 0.76 30.84 3.63
N LEU A 149 1.22 30.08 2.63
CA LEU A 149 0.42 29.12 1.88
C LEU A 149 0.37 27.76 2.58
N TYR A 150 -0.68 27.00 2.36
CA TYR A 150 -0.72 25.59 2.75
C TYR A 150 -0.05 24.77 1.66
N GLU A 151 0.99 24.03 2.03
CA GLU A 151 1.75 23.17 1.13
C GLU A 151 1.76 21.75 1.69
N PRO A 152 1.79 20.71 0.84
CA PRO A 152 1.90 19.36 1.33
C PRO A 152 3.26 19.23 2.04
N TRP A 153 3.26 18.57 3.19
CA TRP A 153 4.50 18.31 3.96
C TRP A 153 4.69 16.81 4.22
N ARG A 154 3.63 16.00 4.07
CA ARG A 154 3.69 14.57 4.26
C ARG A 154 2.76 13.82 3.32
N ILE A 155 3.29 12.77 2.71
CA ILE A 155 2.54 11.82 1.87
C ILE A 155 2.49 10.49 2.61
N ASN A 156 1.29 9.97 2.86
CA ASN A 156 1.09 8.68 3.49
C ASN A 156 0.70 7.63 2.43
N TYR A 157 1.40 6.50 2.44
CA TYR A 157 1.24 5.45 1.45
C TYR A 157 1.16 4.06 2.09
N ALA A 158 0.68 3.09 1.34
CA ALA A 158 0.70 1.69 1.71
C ALA A 158 1.19 0.81 0.56
N HIS A 159 1.88 -0.28 0.89
CA HIS A 159 2.34 -1.28 -0.08
C HIS A 159 2.49 -2.64 0.60
N SER A 160 2.73 -3.68 -0.20
CA SER A 160 3.12 -5.01 0.30
C SER A 160 4.54 -5.34 -0.16
N SER A 161 5.44 -5.75 0.74
CA SER A 161 6.85 -6.02 0.38
C SER A 161 7.41 -7.31 0.99
N ARG A 162 8.49 -7.83 0.40
CA ARG A 162 9.10 -9.12 0.79
C ARG A 162 9.96 -9.06 2.06
N GLY A 163 10.39 -7.87 2.51
CA GLY A 163 11.42 -7.73 3.55
C GLY A 163 10.94 -7.90 5.00
N GLY A 164 11.62 -7.25 5.96
CA GLY A 164 11.61 -7.64 7.38
C GLY A 164 10.25 -7.77 8.06
N VAL A 165 9.27 -6.93 7.69
CA VAL A 165 7.84 -7.13 8.00
C VAL A 165 7.19 -7.51 6.67
N GLY A 166 7.25 -8.79 6.33
CA GLY A 166 6.81 -9.27 5.03
C GLY A 166 5.30 -9.10 4.88
N GLY A 167 4.86 -8.46 3.80
CA GLY A 167 3.44 -8.28 3.48
C GLY A 167 2.98 -6.82 3.51
N PRO A 168 1.66 -6.57 3.58
CA PRO A 168 1.07 -5.24 3.57
C PRO A 168 1.43 -4.39 4.81
N HIS A 169 1.88 -3.16 4.59
CA HIS A 169 2.12 -2.17 5.64
C HIS A 169 1.98 -0.74 5.12
N LYS A 170 2.06 0.21 6.06
CA LYS A 170 1.96 1.66 5.81
C LYS A 170 3.32 2.33 6.03
N GLY A 171 3.58 3.33 5.21
CA GLY A 171 4.73 4.22 5.31
C GLY A 171 4.32 5.66 5.06
N TYR A 172 5.27 6.57 5.19
CA TYR A 172 5.08 7.96 4.82
C TYR A 172 6.38 8.60 4.33
N ILE A 173 6.24 9.71 3.63
CA ILE A 173 7.33 10.55 3.12
C ILE A 173 7.19 11.91 3.79
N ILE A 174 8.24 12.43 4.41
CA ILE A 174 8.32 13.84 4.83
C ILE A 174 8.98 14.63 3.72
N LEU A 175 8.27 15.64 3.22
CA LEU A 175 8.72 16.46 2.10
C LEU A 175 9.74 17.48 2.58
N THR A 176 11.02 17.22 2.30
CA THR A 176 12.15 18.12 2.56
C THR A 176 12.63 18.83 1.30
N ASP A 177 12.31 18.30 0.12
CA ASP A 177 12.50 18.93 -1.18
C ASP A 177 11.20 18.86 -1.99
N MET A 178 10.62 20.03 -2.28
CA MET A 178 9.35 20.14 -3.01
C MET A 178 9.50 19.96 -4.52
N ASN A 179 10.70 19.72 -5.03
CA ASN A 179 10.95 19.47 -6.45
C ASN A 179 11.35 18.01 -6.73
N ASP A 180 11.72 17.23 -5.72
CA ASP A 180 12.25 15.89 -5.92
C ASP A 180 11.92 14.96 -4.74
N LEU A 181 11.03 13.99 -4.98
CA LEU A 181 10.64 12.99 -3.98
C LEU A 181 11.78 12.04 -3.60
N SER A 182 12.77 11.84 -4.47
CA SER A 182 13.91 10.97 -4.17
C SER A 182 14.81 11.56 -3.07
N ASN A 183 14.80 12.90 -2.92
CA ASN A 183 15.54 13.63 -1.89
C ASN A 183 14.71 13.95 -0.64
N CYS A 184 13.55 13.31 -0.47
CA CYS A 184 12.70 13.45 0.71
C CYS A 184 13.04 12.40 1.78
N GLU A 185 12.56 12.59 3.02
CA GLU A 185 12.76 11.57 4.06
C GLU A 185 11.69 10.49 3.97
N TRP A 186 12.10 9.27 3.63
CA TRP A 186 11.23 8.10 3.56
C TRP A 186 11.17 7.38 4.91
N ARG A 187 9.95 7.12 5.39
CA ARG A 187 9.68 6.48 6.68
C ARG A 187 8.73 5.31 6.46
N ASP A 188 9.31 4.13 6.29
CA ASP A 188 8.56 2.90 6.23
C ASP A 188 8.57 2.16 7.59
N SER A 189 7.47 1.46 7.88
CA SER A 189 7.34 0.60 9.06
C SER A 189 8.40 -0.52 9.11
N SER A 190 8.91 -0.93 7.96
CA SER A 190 10.08 -1.80 7.85
C SER A 190 11.36 -0.96 7.83
N SER A 191 12.12 -0.99 8.93
CA SER A 191 13.39 -0.25 9.05
C SER A 191 14.43 -0.65 8.00
N SER A 192 14.33 -1.85 7.41
CA SER A 192 15.18 -2.29 6.30
C SER A 192 14.88 -1.60 4.96
N TYR A 193 13.77 -0.85 4.84
CA TYR A 193 13.32 -0.24 3.59
C TYR A 193 13.50 1.29 3.51
N GLN A 194 13.84 1.96 4.62
CA GLN A 194 13.80 3.44 4.67
C GLN A 194 14.75 4.10 3.65
N ASP A 195 16.01 3.67 3.59
CA ASP A 195 16.96 4.21 2.61
C ASP A 195 16.79 3.59 1.22
N TYR A 196 16.36 2.32 1.17
CA TYR A 196 16.22 1.58 -0.09
C TYR A 196 15.10 2.11 -0.98
N LEU A 197 13.96 2.53 -0.42
CA LEU A 197 12.81 3.01 -1.20
C LEU A 197 13.12 4.31 -1.95
N ALA A 198 13.89 5.21 -1.35
CA ALA A 198 14.34 6.43 -2.02
C ALA A 198 15.20 6.11 -3.24
N ASP A 199 16.14 5.16 -3.11
CA ASP A 199 17.07 4.76 -4.17
C ASP A 199 16.38 4.08 -5.36
N ILE A 200 15.26 3.39 -5.13
CA ILE A 200 14.52 2.68 -6.18
C ILE A 200 13.25 3.41 -6.64
N PHE A 201 12.95 4.58 -6.09
CA PHE A 201 11.85 5.43 -6.51
C PHE A 201 12.03 5.83 -7.98
N THR A 202 10.91 5.86 -8.72
CA THR A 202 10.92 6.27 -10.13
C THR A 202 10.08 7.52 -10.33
N HIS A 203 8.77 7.44 -10.07
CA HIS A 203 7.84 8.54 -10.26
C HIS A 203 6.53 8.28 -9.49
N VAL A 204 5.67 9.30 -9.44
CA VAL A 204 4.27 9.16 -9.03
C VAL A 204 3.41 9.15 -10.27
N GLY A 205 2.43 8.25 -10.35
CA GLY A 205 1.48 8.17 -11.45
C GLY A 205 0.04 8.23 -10.98
N ARG A 206 -0.83 8.59 -11.92
CA ARG A 206 -2.27 8.72 -11.75
C ARG A 206 -2.98 7.93 -12.83
N TRP A 207 -3.73 6.92 -12.42
CA TRP A 207 -4.60 6.13 -13.28
C TRP A 207 -5.84 6.95 -13.72
#